data_AF-A0A9P1C3K1-F1
#
_entry.id   AF-A0A9P1C3K1-F1
#
_cell.length_a   1.000
_cell.length_b   1.000
_cell.length_c   1.000
_cell.angle_alpha   90.00
_cell.angle_beta   90.00
_cell.angle_gamma   90.00
#
_symmetry.space_group_name_H-M   'P 1'
#
loop_
_entity.id
_entity.type
_entity.pdbx_description
1 polymer ?
#
loop_
_entity_poly.entity_id
_entity_poly.type
_entity_poly.pdbx_seq_one_letter_code
_entity_poly.pdbx_strand_id
1 'polypeptide(L)'
;MVNIPPLPHGAWPDLAPELVASERHEGDSSHRPRRRGHGKSHHSKQALPLARIPEEAESTLFRSRCSILGLMTVELLRLSVVRVFPSPGGLEYTAQMLCCAANGIVTLGSLPVFAHAGLGICVNRRCLGSLLTLILTAATCTWGAVVLALFPGGGLQRINSHLLDDGAPESLRFLGVWNCLMLSSVSFQTALCVAAWGFYRTYRQLGLYPPEPRKGRIQPEVSAFEFVCEAEDVALLSDQCHGNWTCERGEEGELGRTPVPSPAPPRRVLHENDVHYPLEEVRPLGP
;
A
#
# COMPACT_ATOMS: atom_id res chain seq x y z
N MET A 1 -21.80 19.82 -18.00
CA MET A 1 -21.99 18.44 -17.52
C MET A 1 -21.47 17.50 -18.58
N VAL A 2 -20.30 16.91 -18.38
CA VAL A 2 -19.73 15.92 -19.31
C VAL A 2 -20.43 14.60 -19.02
N ASN A 3 -21.15 14.08 -20.01
CA ASN A 3 -21.86 12.81 -19.92
C ASN A 3 -20.82 11.69 -20.02
N ILE A 4 -20.31 11.22 -18.87
CA ILE A 4 -19.41 10.08 -18.80
C ILE A 4 -20.29 8.83 -18.97
N PRO A 5 -20.13 8.05 -20.05
CA PRO A 5 -20.90 6.83 -20.22
C PRO A 5 -20.60 5.85 -19.08
N PRO A 6 -21.61 5.13 -18.56
CA PRO A 6 -21.40 4.14 -17.54
C PRO A 6 -20.45 3.05 -18.06
N LEU A 7 -19.37 2.80 -17.31
CA LEU A 7 -18.49 1.67 -17.56
C LEU A 7 -19.32 0.37 -17.52
N PRO A 8 -19.10 -0.57 -18.46
CA PRO A 8 -19.82 -1.83 -18.47
C PRO A 8 -19.49 -2.64 -17.21
N HIS A 9 -20.48 -2.77 -16.32
CA HIS A 9 -20.47 -3.79 -15.28
C HIS A 9 -20.50 -5.17 -15.97
N GLY A 10 -19.36 -5.86 -16.04
CA GLY A 10 -19.36 -7.28 -16.45
C GLY A 10 -18.22 -7.78 -17.35
N ALA A 11 -17.08 -7.09 -17.45
CA ALA A 11 -15.92 -7.62 -18.18
C ALA A 11 -14.74 -7.89 -17.23
N TRP A 12 -14.95 -8.77 -16.26
CA TRP A 12 -13.84 -9.57 -15.72
C TRP A 12 -13.98 -10.94 -16.38
N PRO A 13 -13.00 -11.38 -17.20
CA PRO A 13 -13.01 -12.76 -17.64
C PRO A 13 -12.89 -13.66 -16.41
N ASP A 14 -13.85 -14.56 -16.24
CA ASP A 14 -13.73 -15.72 -15.36
C ASP A 14 -12.51 -16.53 -15.80
N LEU A 15 -11.35 -16.20 -15.25
CA LEU A 15 -10.19 -17.07 -15.26
C LEU A 15 -10.43 -18.17 -14.22
N ALA A 16 -11.25 -19.14 -14.62
CA ALA A 16 -11.35 -20.42 -13.94
C ALA A 16 -9.95 -21.06 -13.87
N PRO A 17 -9.54 -21.63 -12.72
CA PRO A 17 -8.30 -22.38 -12.61
C PRO A 17 -8.52 -23.79 -13.15
N GLU A 18 -8.41 -23.98 -14.46
CA GLU A 18 -8.13 -25.30 -15.01
C GLU A 18 -6.62 -25.59 -14.91
N LEU A 19 -6.31 -26.81 -14.49
CA LEU A 19 -5.01 -27.50 -14.63
C LEU A 19 -3.90 -27.14 -13.65
N VAL A 20 -4.01 -27.64 -12.42
CA VAL A 20 -2.92 -28.47 -11.86
C VAL A 20 -3.53 -29.74 -11.29
N ALA A 21 -3.68 -30.73 -12.17
CA ALA A 21 -3.99 -32.09 -11.79
C ALA A 21 -2.81 -32.67 -10.98
N SER A 22 -3.11 -32.92 -9.71
CA SER A 22 -2.66 -34.05 -8.90
C SER A 22 -1.90 -35.16 -9.65
N GLU A 23 -0.58 -35.23 -9.46
CA GLU A 23 0.14 -36.50 -9.37
C GLU A 23 0.59 -36.69 -7.92
N ARG A 24 -0.28 -37.35 -7.14
CA ARG A 24 0.11 -38.04 -5.91
C ARG A 24 0.91 -39.28 -6.33
N HIS A 25 2.23 -39.18 -6.28
CA HIS A 25 3.07 -40.36 -6.22
C HIS A 25 3.23 -40.76 -4.74
N GLU A 26 2.37 -41.66 -4.28
CA GLU A 26 2.69 -42.55 -3.16
C GLU A 26 3.85 -43.46 -3.62
N GLY A 27 4.96 -43.43 -2.89
CA GLY A 27 6.20 -44.05 -3.30
C GLY A 27 7.14 -44.27 -2.12
N ASP A 28 6.71 -45.21 -1.28
CA ASP A 28 7.51 -46.21 -0.58
C ASP A 28 8.70 -45.79 0.30
N SER A 29 8.62 -46.29 1.54
CA SER A 29 9.59 -46.13 2.60
C SER A 29 10.82 -47.00 2.36
N SER A 30 11.97 -46.40 2.13
CA SER A 30 13.25 -47.12 2.18
C SER A 30 14.30 -46.38 2.99
N HIS A 31 14.55 -46.93 4.18
CA HIS A 31 15.70 -46.66 5.03
C HIS A 31 17.00 -46.66 4.23
N ARG A 32 17.74 -45.54 4.22
CA ARG A 32 19.17 -45.54 3.89
C ARG A 32 20.03 -44.66 4.79
N PRO A 33 21.29 -45.06 5.00
CA PRO A 33 22.10 -44.65 6.12
C PRO A 33 22.83 -43.32 5.89
N ARG A 34 23.04 -42.67 7.02
CA ARG A 34 23.79 -41.43 7.28
C ARG A 34 25.24 -41.54 6.74
N ARG A 35 25.50 -41.08 5.50
CA ARG A 35 26.88 -40.83 5.02
C ARG A 35 27.18 -39.33 5.07
N ARG A 36 28.06 -38.94 5.99
CA ARG A 36 28.73 -37.63 6.04
C ARG A 36 29.62 -37.50 4.81
N GLY A 37 29.11 -36.83 3.78
CA GLY A 37 29.89 -36.41 2.62
C GLY A 37 30.06 -34.91 2.63
N HIS A 38 31.29 -34.44 2.86
CA HIS A 38 31.70 -33.04 2.77
C HIS A 38 31.75 -32.65 1.28
N GLY A 39 30.57 -32.51 0.66
CA GLY A 39 30.44 -32.09 -0.73
C GLY A 39 30.48 -30.57 -0.81
N LYS A 40 31.56 -30.03 -1.40
CA LYS A 40 31.58 -28.64 -1.86
C LYS A 40 30.45 -28.45 -2.86
N SER A 41 29.31 -27.94 -2.38
CA SER A 41 28.17 -27.56 -3.20
C SER A 41 28.62 -26.42 -4.08
N HIS A 42 29.05 -26.76 -5.31
CA HIS A 42 29.11 -25.80 -6.39
C HIS A 42 27.68 -25.31 -6.59
N HIS A 43 27.34 -24.19 -5.96
CA HIS A 43 26.21 -23.35 -6.32
C HIS A 43 26.40 -22.94 -7.77
N SER A 44 26.02 -23.85 -8.68
CA SER A 44 25.76 -23.56 -10.06
C SER A 44 24.74 -22.42 -10.02
N LYS A 45 25.20 -21.22 -10.36
CA LYS A 45 24.34 -20.07 -10.64
C LYS A 45 23.52 -20.48 -11.85
N GLN A 46 22.46 -21.26 -11.64
CA GLN A 46 21.41 -21.41 -12.63
C GLN A 46 20.95 -19.99 -12.88
N ALA A 47 21.37 -19.44 -14.02
CA ALA A 47 20.90 -18.18 -14.50
C ALA A 47 19.39 -18.30 -14.51
N LEU A 48 18.74 -17.66 -13.53
CA LEU A 48 17.29 -17.70 -13.38
C LEU A 48 16.75 -17.34 -14.76
N PRO A 49 16.02 -18.24 -15.44
CA PRO A 49 15.50 -17.96 -16.77
C PRO A 49 14.78 -16.63 -16.68
N LEU A 50 15.21 -15.68 -17.52
CA LEU A 50 14.74 -14.31 -17.53
C LEU A 50 13.21 -14.35 -17.56
N ALA A 51 12.58 -14.19 -16.40
CA ALA A 51 11.16 -14.45 -16.24
C ALA A 51 10.44 -13.50 -17.20
N ARG A 52 9.81 -14.07 -18.22
CA ARG A 52 9.11 -13.30 -19.23
C ARG A 52 8.03 -12.50 -18.52
N ILE A 53 8.08 -11.18 -18.66
CA ILE A 53 7.08 -10.29 -18.07
C ILE A 53 5.73 -10.68 -18.68
N PRO A 54 4.68 -10.91 -17.87
CA PRO A 54 3.35 -11.18 -18.39
C PRO A 54 2.85 -9.97 -19.18
N GLU A 55 2.15 -10.20 -20.30
CA GLU A 55 1.64 -9.12 -21.17
C GLU A 55 0.72 -8.15 -20.38
N GLU A 56 0.00 -8.66 -19.39
CA GLU A 56 -0.84 -7.84 -18.50
C GLU A 56 -0.03 -6.80 -17.71
N ALA A 57 1.17 -7.16 -17.23
CA ALA A 57 2.03 -6.22 -16.50
C ALA A 57 2.61 -5.14 -17.43
N GLU A 58 2.81 -5.42 -18.71
CA GLU A 58 3.32 -4.43 -19.67
C GLU A 58 2.40 -3.21 -19.78
N SER A 59 1.08 -3.44 -19.76
CA SER A 59 0.08 -2.36 -19.80
C SER A 59 0.17 -1.44 -18.56
N THR A 60 0.32 -2.04 -17.37
CA THR A 60 0.47 -1.28 -16.11
C THR A 60 1.79 -0.52 -16.05
N LEU A 61 2.88 -1.10 -16.56
CA LEU A 61 4.19 -0.45 -16.68
C LEU A 61 4.15 0.72 -17.67
N PHE A 62 3.44 0.57 -18.78
CA PHE A 62 3.26 1.68 -19.71
C PHE A 62 2.51 2.83 -19.03
N ARG A 63 1.42 2.54 -18.32
CA ARG A 63 0.63 3.54 -17.60
C ARG A 63 1.44 4.25 -16.51
N SER A 64 2.28 3.52 -15.77
CA SER A 64 3.15 4.13 -14.75
C SER A 64 4.21 5.04 -15.38
N ARG A 65 4.83 4.64 -16.49
CA ARG A 65 5.78 5.47 -17.25
C ARG A 65 5.12 6.75 -17.76
N CYS A 66 3.93 6.66 -18.36
CA CYS A 66 3.17 7.84 -18.79
C CYS A 66 2.86 8.76 -17.61
N SER A 67 2.51 8.20 -16.45
CA SER A 67 2.22 8.99 -15.25
C SER A 67 3.45 9.71 -14.73
N ILE A 68 4.62 9.07 -14.72
CA ILE A 68 5.91 9.68 -14.32
C ILE A 68 6.30 10.79 -15.29
N LEU A 69 6.17 10.57 -16.61
CA LEU A 69 6.40 11.61 -17.61
C LEU A 69 5.43 12.78 -17.45
N GLY A 70 4.17 12.51 -17.11
CA GLY A 70 3.18 13.53 -16.76
C GLY A 70 3.59 14.35 -15.55
N LEU A 71 4.03 13.70 -14.46
CA LEU A 71 4.54 14.38 -13.26
C LEU A 71 5.76 15.26 -13.58
N MET A 72 6.73 14.73 -14.33
CA MET A 72 7.89 15.50 -14.78
C MET A 72 7.48 16.73 -15.61
N THR A 73 6.50 16.57 -16.50
CA THR A 73 5.97 17.67 -17.31
C THR A 73 5.32 18.73 -16.43
N VAL A 74 4.53 18.33 -15.43
CA VAL A 74 3.89 19.26 -14.48
C VAL A 74 4.94 20.01 -13.65
N GLU A 75 6.01 19.35 -13.20
CA GLU A 75 7.11 20.01 -12.47
C GLU A 75 7.85 21.04 -13.35
N LEU A 76 8.13 20.71 -14.62
CA LEU A 76 8.71 21.68 -15.56
C LEU A 76 7.78 22.87 -15.82
N LEU A 77 6.47 22.63 -15.90
CA LEU A 77 5.47 23.69 -16.01
C LEU A 77 5.44 24.57 -14.75
N ARG A 78 5.54 23.99 -13.55
CA ARG A 78 5.64 24.75 -12.30
C ARG A 78 6.85 25.68 -12.33
N LEU A 79 8.02 25.18 -12.69
CA LEU A 79 9.24 25.99 -12.82
C LEU A 79 9.09 27.14 -13.83
N SER A 80 8.36 26.90 -14.91
CA SER A 80 8.06 27.90 -15.93
C SER A 80 7.08 28.96 -15.41
N VAL A 81 6.02 28.54 -14.71
CA VAL A 81 4.99 29.42 -14.13
C VAL A 81 5.57 30.32 -13.04
N VAL A 82 6.52 29.85 -12.22
CA VAL A 82 7.22 30.67 -11.21
C VAL A 82 7.87 31.92 -11.84
N ARG A 83 8.26 31.86 -13.13
CA ARG A 83 8.89 33.01 -13.83
C ARG A 83 7.88 34.04 -14.33
N VAL A 84 6.63 33.64 -14.56
CA VAL A 84 5.61 34.45 -15.24
C VAL A 84 4.56 34.96 -14.26
N PHE A 85 4.18 34.13 -13.30
CA PHE A 85 3.11 34.42 -12.36
C PHE A 85 3.68 34.72 -10.96
N PRO A 86 3.02 35.61 -10.19
CA PRO A 86 3.41 35.86 -8.80
C PRO A 86 3.35 34.55 -8.00
N SER A 87 4.32 34.38 -7.11
CA SER A 87 4.38 33.23 -6.21
C SER A 87 3.11 33.20 -5.35
N PRO A 88 2.51 32.00 -5.13
CA PRO A 88 1.46 31.85 -4.13
C PRO A 88 2.03 32.26 -2.77
N GLY A 89 1.19 32.83 -1.90
CA GLY A 89 1.56 33.29 -0.56
C GLY A 89 0.74 32.61 0.52
N GLY A 90 1.32 32.41 1.71
CA GLY A 90 0.65 31.80 2.85
C GLY A 90 0.52 30.28 2.73
N LEU A 91 -0.63 29.72 3.13
CA LEU A 91 -0.89 28.27 3.12
C LEU A 91 -0.82 27.65 1.71
N GLU A 92 -1.19 28.41 0.68
CA GLU A 92 -1.10 27.96 -0.71
C GLU A 92 0.35 27.67 -1.10
N TYR A 93 1.31 28.50 -0.68
CA TYR A 93 2.73 28.25 -0.89
C TYR A 93 3.16 26.93 -0.23
N THR A 94 2.76 26.71 1.02
CA THR A 94 3.07 25.47 1.75
C THR A 94 2.47 24.24 1.05
N ALA A 95 1.23 24.32 0.56
CA ALA A 95 0.59 23.26 -0.19
C ALA A 95 1.34 22.97 -1.51
N GLN A 96 1.74 24.01 -2.25
CA GLN A 96 2.51 23.84 -3.49
C GLN A 96 3.88 23.22 -3.21
N MET A 97 4.59 23.65 -2.16
CA MET A 97 5.89 23.08 -1.78
C MET A 97 5.78 21.62 -1.35
N LEU A 98 4.76 21.27 -0.56
CA LEU A 98 4.48 19.89 -0.17
C LEU A 98 4.20 19.01 -1.40
N CYS A 99 3.41 19.53 -2.34
CA CYS A 99 3.12 18.84 -3.60
C CYS A 99 4.38 18.65 -4.46
N CYS A 100 5.20 19.68 -4.63
CA CYS A 100 6.46 19.61 -5.38
C CYS A 100 7.43 18.61 -4.74
N ALA A 101 7.58 18.63 -3.41
CA ALA A 101 8.44 17.68 -2.70
C ALA A 101 7.96 16.23 -2.88
N ALA A 102 6.65 15.99 -2.73
CA ALA A 102 6.07 14.66 -2.95
C ALA A 102 6.27 14.17 -4.40
N ASN A 103 6.04 15.05 -5.40
CA ASN A 103 6.29 14.74 -6.81
C ASN A 103 7.77 14.42 -7.07
N GLY A 104 8.69 15.19 -6.49
CA GLY A 104 10.13 14.98 -6.58
C GLY A 104 10.55 13.63 -6.01
N ILE A 105 10.10 13.29 -4.79
CA ILE A 105 10.40 12.02 -4.13
C ILE A 105 9.89 10.84 -4.95
N VAL A 106 8.64 10.89 -5.43
CA VAL A 106 8.06 9.83 -6.27
C VAL A 106 8.81 9.68 -7.57
N THR A 107 9.08 10.78 -8.25
CA THR A 107 9.77 10.76 -9.54
C THR A 107 11.16 10.15 -9.37
N LEU A 108 11.95 10.63 -8.41
CA LEU A 108 13.31 10.13 -8.17
C LEU A 108 13.31 8.68 -7.67
N GLY A 109 12.39 8.32 -6.77
CA GLY A 109 12.28 6.98 -6.21
C GLY A 109 11.78 5.94 -7.21
N SER A 110 10.91 6.33 -8.13
CA SER A 110 10.30 5.44 -9.12
C SER A 110 11.10 5.35 -10.44
N LEU A 111 11.93 6.35 -10.75
CA LEU A 111 12.73 6.38 -11.97
C LEU A 111 13.53 5.10 -12.23
N PRO A 112 14.28 4.52 -11.26
CA PRO A 112 15.09 3.34 -11.52
C PRO A 112 14.26 2.12 -11.91
N VAL A 113 13.05 2.01 -11.36
CA VAL A 113 12.16 0.86 -11.55
C VAL A 113 11.46 0.91 -12.90
N PHE A 114 11.07 2.11 -13.33
CA PHE A 114 10.28 2.28 -14.55
C PHE A 114 11.11 2.70 -15.78
N ALA A 115 12.29 3.30 -15.60
CA ALA A 115 13.18 3.69 -16.70
C ALA A 115 14.01 2.51 -17.23
N HIS A 116 14.40 1.57 -16.38
CA HIS A 116 15.14 0.40 -16.81
C HIS A 116 14.20 -0.77 -17.11
N ALA A 117 14.45 -1.47 -18.22
CA ALA A 117 13.82 -2.76 -18.52
C ALA A 117 14.16 -3.86 -17.49
N GLY A 118 15.09 -3.59 -16.56
CA GLY A 118 15.59 -4.49 -15.54
C GLY A 118 14.74 -4.55 -14.27
N LEU A 119 13.43 -4.78 -14.37
CA LEU A 119 12.53 -4.97 -13.22
C LEU A 119 13.01 -6.08 -12.27
N GLY A 120 13.75 -7.06 -12.81
CA GLY A 120 14.30 -8.18 -12.03
C GLY A 120 15.20 -7.76 -10.87
N ILE A 121 15.91 -6.62 -10.95
CA ILE A 121 16.80 -6.18 -9.86
C ILE A 121 15.98 -5.68 -8.66
N CYS A 122 14.94 -4.88 -8.90
CA CYS A 122 14.09 -4.33 -7.83
C CYS A 122 13.26 -5.43 -7.16
N VAL A 123 12.76 -6.38 -7.95
CA VAL A 123 12.04 -7.55 -7.44
C VAL A 123 12.98 -8.43 -6.59
N ASN A 124 14.20 -8.71 -7.07
CA ASN A 124 15.18 -9.50 -6.31
C ASN A 124 15.62 -8.83 -5.01
N ARG A 125 15.69 -7.50 -4.96
CA ARG A 125 16.06 -6.75 -3.75
C ARG A 125 14.89 -6.51 -2.80
N ARG A 126 13.70 -7.04 -3.09
CA ARG A 126 12.47 -6.81 -2.30
C ARG A 126 12.10 -5.33 -2.15
N CYS A 127 12.63 -4.44 -2.99
CA CYS A 127 12.37 -2.99 -2.93
C CYS A 127 10.98 -2.59 -3.47
N LEU A 128 10.22 -3.56 -4.00
CA LEU A 128 8.89 -3.27 -4.55
C LEU A 128 7.92 -2.77 -3.47
N GLY A 129 7.93 -3.38 -2.29
CA GLY A 129 7.08 -2.97 -1.17
C GLY A 129 7.37 -1.53 -0.73
N SER A 130 8.63 -1.21 -0.45
CA SER A 130 9.03 0.14 -0.06
C SER A 130 8.75 1.20 -1.13
N LEU A 131 8.87 0.85 -2.41
CA LEU A 131 8.48 1.74 -3.52
C LEU A 131 6.97 2.01 -3.51
N LEU A 132 6.13 1.00 -3.31
CA LEU A 132 4.68 1.16 -3.24
C LEU A 132 4.28 2.03 -2.06
N THR A 133 4.86 1.80 -0.88
CA THR A 133 4.65 2.64 0.31
C THR A 133 5.08 4.08 0.06
N LEU A 134 6.20 4.31 -0.63
CA LEU A 134 6.66 5.65 -1.00
C LEU A 134 5.67 6.33 -1.96
N ILE A 135 5.19 5.63 -2.99
CA ILE A 135 4.18 6.15 -3.93
C ILE A 135 2.88 6.49 -3.19
N LEU A 136 2.42 5.61 -2.27
CA LEU A 136 1.23 5.86 -1.46
C LEU A 136 1.40 7.09 -0.57
N THR A 137 2.52 7.16 0.13
CA THR A 137 2.81 8.24 1.08
C THR A 137 2.85 9.58 0.35
N ALA A 138 3.46 9.61 -0.83
CA ALA A 138 3.44 10.82 -1.64
C ALA A 138 2.04 11.15 -2.17
N ALA A 139 1.26 10.16 -2.60
CA ALA A 139 -0.13 10.34 -3.03
C ALA A 139 -0.99 10.92 -1.90
N THR A 140 -0.87 10.39 -0.69
CA THR A 140 -1.58 10.91 0.48
C THR A 140 -1.11 12.33 0.84
N CYS A 141 0.19 12.63 0.74
CA CYS A 141 0.72 13.99 0.91
C CYS A 141 0.17 14.97 -0.14
N THR A 142 0.05 14.57 -1.41
CA THR A 142 -0.51 15.44 -2.45
C THR A 142 -2.00 15.65 -2.30
N TRP A 143 -2.76 14.63 -1.89
CA TRP A 143 -4.15 14.80 -1.47
C TRP A 143 -4.27 15.75 -0.27
N GLY A 144 -3.39 15.62 0.72
CA GLY A 144 -3.29 16.54 1.85
C GLY A 144 -3.02 17.98 1.40
N ALA A 145 -2.14 18.20 0.42
CA ALA A 145 -1.88 19.51 -0.16
C ALA A 145 -3.12 20.11 -0.83
N VAL A 146 -3.90 19.32 -1.60
CA VAL A 146 -5.17 19.77 -2.19
C VAL A 146 -6.16 20.16 -1.11
N VAL A 147 -6.29 19.33 -0.07
CA VAL A 147 -7.17 19.60 1.05
C VAL A 147 -6.76 20.92 1.73
N LEU A 148 -5.47 21.12 2.05
CA LEU A 148 -4.95 22.36 2.62
C LEU A 148 -5.23 23.60 1.73
N ALA A 149 -5.13 23.44 0.40
CA ALA A 149 -5.42 24.51 -0.55
C ALA A 149 -6.92 24.86 -0.63
N LEU A 150 -7.80 23.87 -0.47
CA LEU A 150 -9.26 24.05 -0.55
C LEU A 150 -9.90 24.48 0.77
N PHE A 151 -9.25 24.26 1.92
CA PHE A 151 -9.82 24.60 3.22
C PHE A 151 -10.12 26.11 3.34
N PRO A 152 -11.27 26.50 3.94
CA PRO A 152 -11.77 27.89 3.98
C PRO A 152 -10.87 28.93 4.66
N GLY A 153 -9.77 28.54 5.32
CA GLY A 153 -8.75 29.46 5.82
C GLY A 153 -7.60 29.76 4.85
N GLY A 154 -7.52 29.07 3.70
CA GLY A 154 -6.33 29.07 2.83
C GLY A 154 -6.51 29.58 1.40
N GLY A 155 -7.64 29.30 0.72
CA GLY A 155 -7.73 29.54 -0.74
C GLY A 155 -9.06 30.08 -1.26
N LEU A 156 -10.20 29.54 -0.83
CA LEU A 156 -11.50 29.89 -1.42
C LEU A 156 -11.89 31.37 -1.23
N GLN A 157 -11.45 31.99 -0.13
CA GLN A 157 -11.74 33.39 0.15
C GLN A 157 -10.99 34.35 -0.79
N ARG A 158 -9.83 33.94 -1.35
CA ARG A 158 -9.04 34.74 -2.31
C ARG A 158 -9.48 34.57 -3.77
N ILE A 159 -10.11 33.45 -4.12
CA ILE A 159 -10.66 33.25 -5.47
C ILE A 159 -11.70 34.35 -5.78
N ASN A 160 -12.38 34.85 -4.74
CA ASN A 160 -13.34 35.94 -4.88
C ASN A 160 -12.70 37.33 -5.03
N SER A 161 -11.44 37.53 -4.62
CA SER A 161 -10.78 38.85 -4.64
C SER A 161 -9.96 39.13 -5.89
N HIS A 162 -9.60 38.11 -6.67
CA HIS A 162 -8.74 38.24 -7.87
C HIS A 162 -9.50 38.13 -9.22
N LEU A 163 -10.83 38.07 -9.20
CA LEU A 163 -11.68 38.05 -10.40
C LEU A 163 -11.67 39.36 -11.24
N LEU A 164 -10.76 40.29 -10.93
CA LEU A 164 -10.63 41.59 -11.59
C LEU A 164 -9.47 41.70 -12.59
N ASP A 165 -8.76 40.61 -12.93
CA ASP A 165 -7.69 40.67 -13.92
C ASP A 165 -8.22 40.39 -15.35
N ASP A 166 -8.30 41.44 -16.16
CA ASP A 166 -9.11 41.58 -17.37
C ASP A 166 -8.63 40.78 -18.61
N GLY A 167 -7.60 39.93 -18.50
CA GLY A 167 -6.96 39.28 -19.67
C GLY A 167 -7.09 37.76 -19.84
N ALA A 168 -7.49 36.99 -18.82
CA ALA A 168 -7.48 35.52 -18.90
C ALA A 168 -8.81 34.91 -19.40
N PRO A 169 -8.79 33.75 -20.12
CA PRO A 169 -10.00 33.01 -20.48
C PRO A 169 -10.85 32.71 -19.24
N GLU A 170 -12.17 32.84 -19.34
CA GLU A 170 -13.10 32.70 -18.19
C GLU A 170 -12.95 31.37 -17.44
N SER A 171 -12.58 30.29 -18.13
CA SER A 171 -12.32 28.97 -17.53
C SER A 171 -11.07 28.94 -16.63
N LEU A 172 -10.04 29.74 -16.95
CA LEU A 172 -8.83 29.90 -16.15
C LEU A 172 -8.98 30.91 -15.01
N ARG A 173 -9.96 31.83 -15.11
CA ARG A 173 -10.30 32.74 -14.01
C ARG A 173 -10.95 32.01 -12.82
N PHE A 174 -11.71 30.95 -13.09
CA PHE A 174 -12.38 30.19 -12.02
C PHE A 174 -11.41 29.30 -11.22
N LEU A 175 -10.34 28.83 -11.86
CA LEU A 175 -9.39 27.89 -11.29
C LEU A 175 -7.98 28.35 -11.63
N GLY A 176 -7.35 29.12 -10.73
CA GLY A 176 -6.02 29.70 -10.94
C GLY A 176 -4.99 28.65 -11.39
N VAL A 177 -4.00 29.09 -12.19
CA VAL A 177 -2.98 28.22 -12.82
C VAL A 177 -2.32 27.27 -11.79
N TRP A 178 -2.01 27.77 -10.60
CA TRP A 178 -1.44 26.99 -9.51
C TRP A 178 -2.33 25.82 -9.05
N ASN A 179 -3.65 26.01 -9.00
CA ASN A 179 -4.61 24.97 -8.66
C ASN A 179 -4.73 23.93 -9.78
N CYS A 180 -4.73 24.37 -11.03
CA CYS A 180 -4.70 23.47 -12.19
C CYS A 180 -3.45 22.57 -12.18
N LEU A 181 -2.28 23.11 -11.87
CA LEU A 181 -1.04 22.33 -11.75
C LEU A 181 -1.08 21.37 -10.57
N MET A 182 -1.66 21.77 -9.44
CA MET A 182 -1.84 20.90 -8.27
C MET A 182 -2.78 19.73 -8.56
N LEU A 183 -3.95 20.00 -9.14
CA LEU A 183 -4.91 18.95 -9.51
C LEU A 183 -4.33 18.00 -10.57
N SER A 184 -3.56 18.52 -11.52
CA SER A 184 -2.84 17.71 -12.50
C SER A 184 -1.83 16.78 -11.81
N SER A 185 -1.04 17.29 -10.86
CA SER A 185 -0.11 16.48 -10.06
C SER A 185 -0.84 15.35 -9.32
N VAL A 186 -1.93 15.66 -8.62
CA VAL A 186 -2.70 14.65 -7.86
C VAL A 186 -3.32 13.59 -8.76
N SER A 187 -3.79 14.00 -9.94
CA SER A 187 -4.34 13.07 -10.95
C SER A 187 -3.27 12.09 -11.43
N PHE A 188 -2.07 12.58 -11.79
CA PHE A 188 -0.98 11.71 -12.21
C PHE A 188 -0.44 10.84 -11.06
N GLN A 189 -0.36 11.35 -9.83
CA GLN A 189 0.04 10.53 -8.67
C GLN A 189 -0.98 9.43 -8.36
N THR A 190 -2.27 9.74 -8.45
CA THR A 190 -3.33 8.74 -8.24
C THR A 190 -3.28 7.67 -9.34
N ALA A 191 -3.11 8.09 -10.61
CA ALA A 191 -2.94 7.16 -11.72
C ALA A 191 -1.70 6.28 -11.57
N LEU A 192 -0.58 6.85 -11.09
CA LEU A 192 0.65 6.10 -10.79
C LEU A 192 0.43 5.10 -9.65
N CYS A 193 -0.26 5.50 -8.58
CA CYS A 193 -0.58 4.64 -7.45
C CYS A 193 -1.44 3.43 -7.89
N VAL A 194 -2.48 3.66 -8.71
CA VAL A 194 -3.33 2.59 -9.25
C VAL A 194 -2.54 1.67 -10.19
N ALA A 195 -1.67 2.23 -11.05
CA ALA A 195 -0.83 1.43 -11.94
C ALA A 195 0.18 0.58 -11.16
N ALA A 196 0.82 1.14 -10.13
CA ALA A 196 1.76 0.45 -9.28
C ALA A 196 1.08 -0.67 -8.46
N TRP A 197 -0.14 -0.44 -8.00
CA TRP A 197 -0.96 -1.48 -7.38
C TRP A 197 -1.29 -2.63 -8.34
N GLY A 198 -1.73 -2.31 -9.56
CA GLY A 198 -1.98 -3.32 -10.58
C GLY A 198 -0.75 -4.17 -10.87
N PHE A 199 0.41 -3.52 -11.03
CA PHE A 199 1.69 -4.20 -11.22
C PHE A 199 2.03 -5.13 -10.05
N TYR A 200 1.89 -4.67 -8.81
CA TYR A 200 2.11 -5.49 -7.61
C TYR A 200 1.19 -6.72 -7.58
N ARG A 201 -0.10 -6.52 -7.82
CA ARG A 201 -1.11 -7.59 -7.82
C ARG A 201 -0.76 -8.67 -8.85
N THR A 202 -0.44 -8.29 -10.08
CA THR A 202 -0.06 -9.25 -11.14
C THR A 202 1.19 -10.05 -10.75
N TYR A 203 2.23 -9.40 -10.21
CA TYR A 203 3.45 -10.09 -9.77
C TYR A 203 3.19 -11.10 -8.65
N ARG A 204 2.29 -10.75 -7.73
CA ARG A 204 1.92 -11.63 -6.62
C ARG A 204 1.07 -12.81 -7.08
N GLN A 205 0.11 -12.59 -7.97
CA GLN A 205 -0.73 -13.65 -8.55
C GLN A 205 0.09 -14.69 -9.32
N LEU A 206 1.19 -14.27 -9.95
CA LEU A 206 2.12 -15.17 -10.64
C LEU A 206 3.10 -15.89 -9.71
N GLY A 207 3.05 -15.63 -8.39
CA GLY A 207 4.00 -16.19 -7.43
C GLY A 207 5.43 -15.70 -7.62
N LEU A 208 5.64 -14.61 -8.38
CA LEU A 208 6.97 -14.00 -8.59
C LEU A 208 7.39 -13.12 -7.40
N TYR A 209 6.44 -12.75 -6.55
CA TYR A 209 6.66 -11.96 -5.35
C TYR A 209 5.94 -12.58 -4.14
N PRO A 210 6.62 -12.80 -3.00
CA PRO A 210 8.04 -12.55 -2.75
C PRO A 210 8.94 -13.58 -3.48
N PRO A 211 10.20 -13.21 -3.83
CA PRO A 211 11.09 -14.04 -4.66
C PRO A 211 11.52 -15.38 -4.03
N GLU A 212 11.24 -15.58 -2.75
CA GLU A 212 11.46 -16.85 -2.06
C GLU A 212 10.13 -17.29 -1.44
N PRO A 213 9.47 -18.34 -1.96
CA PRO A 213 8.30 -18.90 -1.31
C PRO A 213 8.75 -19.48 0.04
N ARG A 214 8.35 -18.84 1.14
CA ARG A 214 8.33 -19.53 2.45
C ARG A 214 7.49 -20.79 2.25
N LYS A 215 7.87 -21.91 2.88
CA LYS A 215 7.29 -23.26 2.68
C LYS A 215 5.78 -23.41 2.99
N GLY A 216 5.00 -22.33 3.06
CA GLY A 216 3.55 -22.32 3.22
C GLY A 216 2.83 -22.03 1.91
N ARG A 217 1.58 -22.48 1.81
CA ARG A 217 0.66 -22.05 0.73
C ARG A 217 0.48 -20.53 0.84
N ILE A 218 0.89 -19.79 -0.19
CA ILE A 218 0.58 -18.37 -0.33
C ILE A 218 -0.93 -18.29 -0.63
N GLN A 219 -1.67 -17.54 0.18
CA GLN A 219 -3.08 -17.30 -0.10
C GLN A 219 -3.20 -16.43 -1.37
N PRO A 220 -4.09 -16.77 -2.31
CA PRO A 220 -4.24 -16.05 -3.58
C PRO A 220 -4.88 -14.66 -3.42
N GLU A 221 -5.45 -14.36 -2.26
CA GLU A 221 -6.13 -13.08 -2.00
C GLU A 221 -5.15 -12.00 -1.56
N VAL A 222 -5.10 -10.91 -2.34
CA VAL A 222 -4.22 -9.77 -2.11
C VAL A 222 -5.04 -8.64 -1.51
N SER A 223 -4.91 -8.42 -0.20
CA SER A 223 -5.59 -7.32 0.49
C SER A 223 -4.94 -5.97 0.15
N ALA A 224 -5.76 -4.94 -0.07
CA ALA A 224 -5.28 -3.57 -0.29
C ALA A 224 -4.47 -3.01 0.90
N PHE A 225 -4.60 -3.57 2.10
CA PHE A 225 -3.83 -3.16 3.28
C PHE A 225 -2.37 -3.61 3.25
N GLU A 226 -2.00 -4.59 2.41
CA GLU A 226 -0.60 -4.93 2.16
C GLU A 226 0.19 -3.83 1.45
N PHE A 227 -0.51 -2.77 1.02
CA PHE A 227 0.09 -1.56 0.49
C PHE A 227 0.71 -0.69 1.59
N VAL A 228 0.20 -0.81 2.82
CA VAL A 228 0.58 0.02 3.98
C VAL A 228 1.48 -0.75 4.94
N CYS A 229 1.18 -2.03 5.14
CA CYS A 229 1.94 -2.94 6.01
C CYS A 229 2.71 -3.92 5.13
N GLU A 230 3.97 -4.23 5.50
CA GLU A 230 4.67 -5.31 4.80
C GLU A 230 3.82 -6.59 4.87
N ALA A 231 3.87 -7.43 3.84
CA ALA A 231 3.09 -8.67 3.83
C ALA A 231 3.41 -9.56 5.05
N GLU A 232 4.59 -9.36 5.66
CA GLU A 232 5.00 -10.00 6.91
C GLU A 232 4.18 -9.50 8.12
N ASP A 233 3.86 -8.21 8.21
CA ASP A 233 3.07 -7.62 9.28
C ASP A 233 1.57 -7.97 9.16
N VAL A 234 1.05 -8.05 7.93
CA VAL A 234 -0.34 -8.46 7.69
C VAL A 234 -0.55 -9.93 8.03
N ALA A 235 0.43 -10.80 7.74
CA ALA A 235 0.38 -12.20 8.13
C ALA A 235 0.29 -12.37 9.66
N LEU A 236 1.06 -11.56 10.42
CA LEU A 236 1.00 -11.56 11.88
C LEU A 236 -0.37 -11.11 12.41
N LEU A 237 -1.03 -10.15 11.76
CA LEU A 237 -2.39 -9.73 12.10
C LEU A 237 -3.42 -10.83 11.78
N SER A 238 -3.24 -11.57 10.68
CA SER A 238 -4.17 -12.65 10.30
C SER A 238 -4.08 -13.87 11.21
N ASP A 239 -2.88 -14.23 11.66
CA ASP A 239 -2.67 -15.33 12.61
C ASP A 239 -3.27 -15.03 13.99
N GLN A 240 -3.23 -13.76 14.42
CA GLN A 240 -3.86 -13.31 15.66
C GLN A 240 -5.39 -13.28 15.57
N CYS A 241 -5.95 -12.95 14.41
CA CYS A 241 -7.41 -12.94 14.20
C CYS A 241 -8.02 -14.35 14.06
N HIS A 242 -7.27 -15.33 13.53
CA HIS A 242 -7.74 -16.72 13.44
C HIS A 242 -7.52 -17.52 14.73
N GLY A 243 -6.62 -17.08 15.62
CA GLY A 243 -6.16 -17.88 16.75
C GLY A 243 -7.07 -17.94 17.99
N ASN A 244 -8.06 -17.06 18.15
CA ASN A 244 -8.78 -16.94 19.43
C ASN A 244 -10.32 -16.89 19.35
N TRP A 245 -10.92 -17.10 18.18
CA TRP A 245 -12.36 -17.37 18.06
C TRP A 245 -12.64 -18.88 18.12
N THR A 246 -12.00 -19.60 19.04
CA THR A 246 -12.75 -20.67 19.68
C THR A 246 -13.90 -19.94 20.38
N CYS A 247 -15.05 -19.86 19.70
CA CYS A 247 -16.30 -19.88 20.41
C CYS A 247 -16.12 -20.98 21.45
N GLU A 248 -15.91 -20.60 22.70
CA GLU A 248 -16.43 -21.36 23.82
C GLU A 248 -17.92 -21.49 23.50
N ARG A 249 -18.24 -22.49 22.68
CA ARG A 249 -19.56 -23.06 22.58
C ARG A 249 -19.78 -23.49 24.01
N GLY A 250 -20.45 -22.62 24.76
CA GLY A 250 -20.78 -22.86 26.14
C GLY A 250 -21.26 -24.28 26.23
N GLU A 251 -20.59 -25.05 27.09
CA GLU A 251 -21.17 -26.22 27.71
C GLU A 251 -22.36 -25.72 28.55
N GLU A 252 -23.45 -25.34 27.87
CA GLU A 252 -24.76 -25.28 28.50
C GLU A 252 -25.18 -26.72 28.77
N GLY A 253 -24.83 -27.16 29.97
CA GLY A 253 -25.70 -28.00 30.78
C GLY A 253 -25.82 -29.47 30.37
N GLU A 254 -24.83 -30.26 30.76
CA GLU A 254 -25.10 -31.66 31.14
C GLU A 254 -25.21 -31.74 32.68
N LEU A 255 -26.34 -31.21 33.17
CA LEU A 255 -26.74 -31.34 34.57
C LEU A 255 -27.32 -32.74 34.79
N GLY A 256 -26.55 -33.64 35.41
CA GLY A 256 -27.13 -34.69 36.25
C GLY A 256 -26.56 -36.10 36.12
N ARG A 257 -25.46 -36.35 36.85
CA ARG A 257 -25.42 -37.42 37.88
C ARG A 257 -24.08 -37.43 38.61
N THR A 258 -24.13 -37.07 39.90
CA THR A 258 -23.10 -37.41 40.88
C THR A 258 -23.55 -38.62 41.71
N PRO A 259 -22.60 -39.44 42.16
CA PRO A 259 -22.62 -39.90 43.54
C PRO A 259 -21.36 -39.47 44.30
N VAL A 260 -21.63 -39.07 45.54
CA VAL A 260 -20.77 -38.55 46.62
C VAL A 260 -19.61 -39.50 46.97
N PRO A 261 -18.42 -38.99 47.31
CA PRO A 261 -17.97 -39.10 48.71
C PRO A 261 -17.25 -37.86 49.28
N SER A 262 -17.84 -37.37 50.39
CA SER A 262 -17.29 -37.06 51.72
C SER A 262 -16.04 -36.14 51.91
N PRO A 263 -16.01 -35.30 52.98
CA PRO A 263 -15.22 -34.07 53.06
C PRO A 263 -14.03 -34.12 54.02
N ALA A 264 -13.02 -33.26 53.80
CA ALA A 264 -12.15 -32.61 54.81
C ALA A 264 -11.20 -31.57 54.15
N PRO A 265 -10.53 -30.67 54.89
CA PRO A 265 -11.03 -29.43 55.49
C PRO A 265 -10.28 -28.17 54.97
N PRO A 266 -10.67 -26.94 55.36
CA PRO A 266 -10.34 -25.72 54.64
C PRO A 266 -8.99 -25.13 55.07
N ARG A 267 -8.27 -24.48 54.14
CA ARG A 267 -7.17 -23.56 54.49
C ARG A 267 -7.41 -22.16 53.92
N ARG A 268 -7.38 -21.21 54.85
CA ARG A 268 -7.69 -19.78 54.75
C ARG A 268 -6.71 -19.00 53.86
N VAL A 269 -7.30 -18.14 53.01
CA VAL A 269 -7.12 -16.67 52.89
C VAL A 269 -5.73 -16.06 53.09
N LEU A 270 -5.27 -15.30 52.08
CA LEU A 270 -4.73 -13.93 52.18
C LEU A 270 -4.68 -13.34 50.77
N HIS A 271 -5.66 -12.52 50.36
CA HIS A 271 -5.78 -11.06 50.53
C HIS A 271 -4.73 -10.24 49.75
N GLU A 272 -5.28 -9.22 49.08
CA GLU A 272 -4.66 -7.92 48.80
C GLU A 272 -3.64 -7.85 47.65
N ASN A 273 -4.02 -7.11 46.60
CA ASN A 273 -3.22 -5.98 46.13
C ASN A 273 -4.09 -5.07 45.25
N ASP A 274 -4.57 -3.99 45.88
CA ASP A 274 -5.02 -2.77 45.24
C ASP A 274 -3.86 -2.15 44.44
N VAL A 275 -4.06 -1.96 43.15
CA VAL A 275 -3.15 -1.15 42.32
C VAL A 275 -3.78 0.22 42.14
N HIS A 276 -3.29 1.16 42.94
CA HIS A 276 -3.50 2.59 42.81
C HIS A 276 -2.87 3.10 41.50
N TYR A 277 -3.67 3.71 40.62
CA TYR A 277 -3.17 4.51 39.50
C TYR A 277 -3.07 5.98 39.93
N PRO A 278 -1.93 6.66 39.70
CA PRO A 278 -1.82 8.09 39.93
C PRO A 278 -2.53 8.87 38.81
N LEU A 279 -3.39 9.81 39.21
CA LEU A 279 -3.94 10.86 38.34
C LEU A 279 -2.81 11.84 38.01
N GLU A 280 -2.43 11.91 36.73
CA GLU A 280 -1.54 12.96 36.22
C GLU A 280 -2.28 14.31 36.18
N GLU A 281 -1.65 15.28 36.83
CA GLU A 281 -2.08 16.66 37.01
C GLU A 281 -1.86 17.47 35.73
N VAL A 282 -2.94 17.83 35.04
CA VAL A 282 -2.92 18.72 33.88
C VAL A 282 -2.71 20.16 34.34
N ARG A 283 -1.52 20.72 34.08
CA ARG A 283 -1.27 22.16 34.28
C ARG A 283 -1.86 22.98 33.12
N PRO A 284 -2.57 24.09 33.39
CA PRO A 284 -2.97 25.03 32.36
C PRO A 284 -1.77 25.89 31.91
N LEU A 285 -1.55 25.99 30.61
CA LEU A 285 -0.72 27.03 30.01
C LEU A 285 -1.49 28.35 30.11
N GLY A 286 -0.89 29.30 30.84
CA GLY A 286 -1.35 30.69 30.94
C GLY A 286 -1.06 31.51 29.67
N PRO A 287 -1.53 32.77 29.67
CA PRO A 287 -1.77 33.61 28.49
C PRO A 287 -0.52 34.14 27.78
#